data_AF-A0A955BI00-F1
#
_entry.id   AF-A0A955BI00-F1
#
_cell.length_a   1.000
_cell.length_b   1.000
_cell.length_c   1.000
_cell.angle_alpha   90.00
_cell.angle_beta   90.00
_cell.angle_gamma   90.00
#
_symmetry.space_group_name_H-M   'P 1'
#
loop_
_entity.id
_entity.type
_entity.pdbx_description
1 polymer ?
#
loop_
_entity_poly.entity_id
_entity_poly.type
_entity_poly.pdbx_seq_one_letter_code
_entity_poly.pdbx_strand_id
1 'polypeptide(L)'
;MRSKTAAYLPKTSATFEEPAAVFDQIRKHVVTVLGVALCFFTLIEVNYNLLQPQSALAVFVGLGLVLCYLVYPLSPKLKNVVALRAVDVVLAVLVVICCGYVVVQTEPLFEGWWALGQSLGNRAGIETTTDFVIGVIGLLLVLEATRRSIGWIVPILAVLFMAHSYYCYLSNQNDWPILPDNMFPHAGQSAKDIVSTTYIQSLGVFGVAASVMFSYVFLFVVFGSFLEMSGATQFIIDFATKVFGRFRGGPAMVSVLASGLMGSLSGSAVANAVTTGSFTIPMMRAARFPRHVAGGITAAAASGGALVPPVMGAGAYMMLELIELKGGFLDIMKAAAIPAALFYISILVIVFLYSRRLGTGAVDAQDFNQRS
;
A
#
# COMPACT_ATOMS: atom_id res chain seq x y z
N MET A 1 -61.98 10.70 -22.49
CA MET A 1 -61.59 12.13 -22.40
C MET A 1 -60.46 12.24 -21.39
N ARG A 2 -59.24 12.72 -21.63
CA ARG A 2 -58.55 13.32 -22.78
C ARG A 2 -57.09 12.85 -22.69
N SER A 3 -56.55 12.44 -23.83
CA SER A 3 -55.12 12.32 -24.13
C SER A 3 -54.43 13.68 -24.00
N LYS A 4 -53.19 13.69 -23.48
CA LYS A 4 -52.17 14.68 -23.86
C LYS A 4 -50.80 14.00 -23.98
N THR A 5 -50.52 13.64 -25.23
CA THR A 5 -49.21 13.53 -25.86
C THR A 5 -48.36 14.76 -25.57
N ALA A 6 -47.15 14.58 -25.05
CA ALA A 6 -46.11 15.61 -25.04
C ALA A 6 -44.91 15.07 -25.79
N ALA A 7 -44.53 15.82 -26.83
CA ALA A 7 -43.67 15.43 -27.91
C ALA A 7 -42.20 15.25 -27.51
N TYR A 8 -41.59 14.24 -28.11
CA TYR A 8 -40.16 14.04 -28.23
C TYR A 8 -39.56 15.21 -29.02
N LEU A 9 -38.69 16.01 -28.40
CA LEU A 9 -37.79 16.92 -29.11
C LEU A 9 -36.37 16.34 -29.03
N PRO A 10 -35.67 16.15 -30.16
CA PRO A 10 -34.26 15.79 -30.12
C PRO A 10 -33.46 17.04 -29.76
N LYS A 11 -32.83 17.05 -28.58
CA LYS A 11 -31.76 18.02 -28.30
C LYS A 11 -30.50 17.58 -29.04
N THR A 12 -30.42 17.94 -30.31
CA THR A 12 -29.15 18.14 -31.01
C THR A 12 -28.56 19.45 -30.48
N SER A 13 -27.71 19.35 -29.46
CA SER A 13 -26.76 20.42 -29.12
C SER A 13 -25.44 19.73 -28.87
N ALA A 14 -24.47 19.97 -29.76
CA ALA A 14 -23.09 19.59 -29.60
C ALA A 14 -22.65 19.94 -28.17
N THR A 15 -22.44 18.91 -27.35
CA THR A 15 -21.89 19.08 -26.01
C THR A 15 -20.44 19.49 -26.19
N PHE A 16 -20.15 20.76 -25.98
CA PHE A 16 -18.81 21.19 -25.59
C PHE A 16 -18.42 20.30 -24.41
N GLU A 17 -17.45 19.41 -24.61
CA GLU A 17 -16.86 18.65 -23.50
C GLU A 17 -16.38 19.68 -22.48
N GLU A 18 -16.94 19.65 -21.27
CA GLU A 18 -16.48 20.52 -20.20
C GLU A 18 -14.96 20.30 -20.02
N PRO A 19 -14.13 21.35 -19.94
CA PRO A 19 -12.68 21.21 -19.83
C PRO A 19 -12.23 20.37 -18.61
N ALA A 20 -13.10 20.27 -17.59
CA ALA A 20 -12.91 19.39 -16.44
C ALA A 20 -12.98 17.88 -16.79
N ALA A 21 -13.75 17.50 -17.80
CA ALA A 21 -13.90 16.10 -18.26
C ALA A 21 -12.68 15.64 -19.07
N VAL A 22 -12.17 16.51 -19.96
CA VAL A 22 -10.98 16.22 -20.80
C VAL A 22 -9.73 16.07 -19.93
N PHE A 23 -9.52 16.97 -18.97
CA PHE A 23 -8.38 16.89 -18.04
C PHE A 23 -8.43 15.61 -17.19
N ASP A 24 -9.62 15.21 -16.75
CA ASP A 24 -9.81 13.98 -15.98
C ASP A 24 -9.55 12.72 -16.82
N GLN A 25 -9.85 12.75 -18.12
CA GLN A 25 -9.56 11.66 -19.04
C GLN A 25 -8.07 11.53 -19.36
N ILE A 26 -7.38 12.65 -19.60
CA ILE A 26 -5.93 12.70 -19.79
C ILE A 26 -5.23 12.19 -18.52
N ARG A 27 -5.65 12.66 -17.34
CA ARG A 27 -5.09 12.20 -16.06
C ARG A 27 -5.21 10.69 -15.89
N LYS A 28 -6.38 10.11 -16.20
CA LYS A 28 -6.58 8.65 -16.13
C LYS A 28 -5.59 7.92 -17.04
N HIS A 29 -5.43 8.37 -18.29
CA HIS A 29 -4.47 7.77 -19.22
C HIS A 29 -3.02 7.87 -18.70
N VAL A 30 -2.61 9.05 -18.21
CA VAL A 30 -1.28 9.26 -17.64
C VAL A 30 -1.03 8.35 -16.43
N VAL A 31 -1.99 8.26 -15.50
CA VAL A 31 -1.91 7.39 -14.33
C VAL A 31 -1.81 5.92 -14.75
N THR A 32 -2.59 5.48 -15.74
CA THR A 32 -2.52 4.11 -16.26
C THR A 32 -1.16 3.84 -16.90
N VAL A 33 -0.66 4.74 -17.75
CA VAL A 33 0.65 4.58 -18.40
C VAL A 33 1.78 4.52 -17.37
N LEU A 34 1.77 5.42 -16.38
CA LEU A 34 2.77 5.43 -15.31
C LEU A 34 2.67 4.21 -14.40
N GLY A 35 1.46 3.73 -14.09
CA GLY A 35 1.25 2.50 -13.32
C GLY A 35 1.77 1.27 -14.06
N VAL A 36 1.49 1.18 -15.37
CA VAL A 36 2.04 0.12 -16.22
C VAL A 36 3.56 0.20 -16.30
N ALA A 37 4.11 1.41 -16.47
CA ALA A 37 5.56 1.63 -16.47
C ALA A 37 6.21 1.21 -15.15
N LEU A 38 5.61 1.53 -14.01
CA LEU A 38 6.08 1.10 -12.69
C LEU A 38 6.07 -0.43 -12.55
N CYS A 39 5.01 -1.10 -13.02
CA CYS A 39 4.93 -2.56 -13.03
C CYS A 39 6.02 -3.20 -13.90
N PHE A 40 6.21 -2.73 -15.13
CA PHE A 40 7.26 -3.28 -16.01
C PHE A 40 8.66 -2.96 -15.50
N PHE A 41 8.89 -1.73 -15.01
CA PHE A 41 10.16 -1.31 -14.44
C PHE A 41 10.57 -2.22 -13.29
N THR A 42 9.69 -2.39 -12.30
CA THR A 42 9.96 -3.26 -11.13
C THR A 42 10.21 -4.71 -11.53
N LEU A 43 9.43 -5.26 -12.47
CA LEU A 43 9.62 -6.62 -12.95
C LEU A 43 10.97 -6.81 -13.65
N ILE A 44 11.35 -5.89 -14.53
CA ILE A 44 12.64 -5.98 -15.25
C ILE A 44 13.79 -5.84 -14.27
N GLU A 45 13.73 -4.82 -13.42
CA GLU A 45 14.83 -4.43 -12.57
C GLU A 45 15.10 -5.47 -11.47
N VAL A 46 14.05 -6.06 -10.86
CA VAL A 46 14.22 -7.16 -9.89
C VAL A 46 14.84 -8.42 -10.52
N ASN A 47 14.65 -8.66 -11.83
CA ASN A 47 15.18 -9.85 -12.51
C ASN A 47 16.59 -9.64 -13.10
N TYR A 48 16.88 -8.44 -13.61
CA TYR A 48 18.10 -8.18 -14.39
C TYR A 48 19.09 -7.22 -13.70
N ASN A 49 18.68 -6.50 -12.64
CA ASN A 49 19.50 -5.53 -11.89
C ASN A 49 20.36 -4.63 -12.82
N LEU A 50 19.70 -3.77 -13.59
CA LEU A 50 20.35 -2.95 -14.61
C LEU A 50 20.97 -1.68 -14.02
N LEU A 51 20.34 -1.13 -12.97
CA LEU A 51 20.72 0.09 -12.29
C LEU A 51 21.42 -0.21 -10.97
N GLN A 52 22.16 0.77 -10.45
CA GLN A 52 22.64 0.73 -9.07
C GLN A 52 21.44 0.66 -8.10
N PRO A 53 21.57 -0.03 -6.96
CA PRO A 53 20.45 -0.24 -6.04
C PRO A 53 19.74 1.06 -5.64
N GLN A 54 20.50 2.12 -5.32
CA GLN A 54 19.93 3.40 -4.94
C GLN A 54 19.19 4.09 -6.10
N SER A 55 19.69 3.99 -7.33
CA SER A 55 19.03 4.53 -8.53
C SER A 55 17.73 3.78 -8.84
N ALA A 56 17.74 2.44 -8.73
CA ALA A 56 16.54 1.63 -8.91
C ALA A 56 15.44 2.05 -7.93
N LEU A 57 15.79 2.24 -6.65
CA LEU A 57 14.88 2.73 -5.62
C LEU A 57 14.43 4.18 -5.88
N ALA A 58 15.31 5.04 -6.36
CA ALA A 58 14.96 6.42 -6.72
C ALA A 58 13.92 6.48 -7.84
N VAL A 59 14.04 5.65 -8.88
CA VAL A 59 13.03 5.53 -9.95
C VAL A 59 11.73 4.95 -9.41
N PHE A 60 11.81 3.87 -8.62
CA PHE A 60 10.63 3.23 -8.03
C PHE A 60 9.83 4.18 -7.14
N VAL A 61 10.49 4.81 -6.16
CA VAL A 61 9.88 5.78 -5.25
C VAL A 61 9.42 7.02 -6.02
N GLY A 62 10.19 7.50 -7.00
CA GLY A 62 9.83 8.65 -7.83
C GLY A 62 8.54 8.42 -8.61
N LEU A 63 8.43 7.29 -9.32
CA LEU A 63 7.21 6.91 -10.04
C LEU A 63 6.02 6.73 -9.07
N GLY A 64 6.24 6.09 -7.91
CA GLY A 64 5.21 5.94 -6.88
C GLY A 64 4.71 7.27 -6.31
N LEU A 65 5.60 8.21 -6.04
CA LEU A 65 5.28 9.55 -5.55
C LEU A 65 4.53 10.37 -6.61
N VAL A 66 4.96 10.31 -7.88
CA VAL A 66 4.24 10.95 -9.00
C VAL A 66 2.82 10.41 -9.08
N LEU A 67 2.64 9.09 -9.03
CA LEU A 67 1.31 8.47 -8.99
C LEU A 67 0.50 8.94 -7.77
N CYS A 68 1.13 9.05 -6.59
CA CYS A 68 0.48 9.56 -5.39
C CYS A 68 -0.08 10.97 -5.59
N TYR A 69 0.72 11.90 -6.13
CA TYR A 69 0.28 13.27 -6.39
C TYR A 69 -0.81 13.38 -7.46
N LEU A 70 -0.79 12.51 -8.47
CA LEU A 70 -1.81 12.48 -9.51
C LEU A 70 -3.13 11.84 -9.06
N VAL A 71 -3.09 10.89 -8.11
CA VAL A 71 -4.27 10.17 -7.63
C VAL A 71 -4.92 10.86 -6.42
N TYR A 72 -4.12 11.38 -5.48
CA TYR A 72 -4.59 11.96 -4.22
C TYR A 72 -4.51 13.50 -4.23
N PRO A 73 -5.65 14.20 -4.43
CA PRO A 73 -5.67 15.66 -4.48
C PRO A 73 -5.45 16.29 -3.09
N LEU A 74 -4.89 17.50 -3.05
CA LEU A 74 -4.54 18.23 -1.81
C LEU A 74 -5.70 18.36 -0.80
N SER A 75 -6.94 18.47 -1.28
CA SER A 75 -8.14 18.50 -0.44
C SER A 75 -9.32 17.81 -1.13
N PRO A 76 -9.99 16.85 -0.48
CA PRO A 76 -11.17 16.18 -1.05
C PRO A 76 -12.35 17.13 -1.27
N LYS A 77 -12.39 18.28 -0.56
CA LYS A 77 -13.48 19.28 -0.65
C LYS A 77 -13.36 20.22 -1.86
N LEU A 78 -12.19 20.30 -2.49
CA LEU A 78 -11.90 21.27 -3.57
C LEU A 78 -11.37 20.61 -4.86
N LYS A 79 -11.77 19.35 -5.09
CA LYS A 79 -11.31 18.51 -6.20
C LYS A 79 -11.54 19.14 -7.60
N ASN A 80 -12.44 20.11 -7.74
CA ASN A 80 -12.82 20.71 -9.03
C ASN A 80 -12.10 22.04 -9.35
N VAL A 81 -11.22 22.53 -8.46
CA VAL A 81 -10.51 23.80 -8.71
C VAL A 81 -9.24 23.54 -9.52
N VAL A 82 -9.16 24.13 -10.72
CA VAL A 82 -8.04 23.95 -11.67
C VAL A 82 -6.70 24.36 -11.07
N ALA A 83 -6.66 25.44 -10.27
CA ALA A 83 -5.44 25.93 -9.62
C ALA A 83 -4.85 24.91 -8.62
N LEU A 84 -5.69 24.23 -7.83
CA LEU A 84 -5.22 23.18 -6.91
C LEU A 84 -4.71 21.95 -7.66
N ARG A 85 -5.26 21.64 -8.83
CA ARG A 85 -4.77 20.55 -9.70
C ARG A 85 -3.43 20.89 -10.36
N ALA A 86 -3.20 22.16 -10.70
CA ALA A 86 -1.92 22.62 -11.23
C ALA A 86 -0.80 22.45 -10.19
N VAL A 87 -1.10 22.69 -8.90
CA VAL A 87 -0.16 22.43 -7.80
C VAL A 87 0.24 20.96 -7.74
N ASP A 88 -0.70 20.03 -7.90
CA ASP A 88 -0.40 18.59 -7.89
C ASP A 88 0.55 18.19 -9.04
N VAL A 89 0.39 18.79 -10.22
CA VAL A 89 1.31 18.59 -11.36
C VAL A 89 2.69 19.19 -11.07
N VAL A 90 2.75 20.38 -10.49
CA VAL A 90 4.03 21.01 -10.11
C VAL A 90 4.78 20.16 -9.09
N LEU A 91 4.08 19.63 -8.08
CA LEU A 91 4.68 18.73 -7.09
C LEU A 91 5.17 17.42 -7.73
N ALA A 92 4.40 16.85 -8.66
CA ALA A 92 4.85 15.68 -9.42
C ALA A 92 6.10 15.98 -10.26
N VAL A 93 6.19 17.14 -10.90
CA VAL A 93 7.40 17.57 -11.63
C VAL A 93 8.60 17.73 -10.68
N LEU A 94 8.40 18.32 -9.50
CA LEU A 94 9.45 18.44 -8.49
C LEU A 94 9.94 17.08 -8.00
N VAL A 95 9.05 16.09 -7.83
CA VAL A 95 9.46 14.70 -7.53
C VAL A 95 10.37 14.15 -8.62
N VAL A 96 10.00 14.31 -9.90
CA VAL A 96 10.82 13.84 -11.01
C VAL A 96 12.20 14.51 -11.00
N ILE A 97 12.29 15.80 -10.67
CA ILE A 97 13.55 16.51 -10.54
C ILE A 97 14.39 15.95 -9.38
N CYS A 98 13.80 15.79 -8.18
CA CYS A 98 14.53 15.32 -7.00
C CYS A 98 15.01 13.86 -7.15
N CYS A 99 14.13 12.95 -7.57
CA CYS A 99 14.52 11.55 -7.79
C CYS A 99 15.43 11.39 -9.01
N GLY A 100 15.20 12.17 -10.07
CA GLY A 100 16.06 12.20 -11.26
C GLY A 100 17.48 12.67 -10.94
N TYR A 101 17.62 13.65 -10.04
CA TYR A 101 18.94 14.07 -9.56
C TYR A 101 19.71 12.95 -8.86
N VAL A 102 19.04 12.18 -8.00
CA VAL A 102 19.66 11.02 -7.33
C VAL A 102 20.14 10.00 -8.35
N VAL A 103 19.34 9.70 -9.37
CA VAL A 103 19.74 8.78 -10.47
C VAL A 103 20.95 9.33 -11.23
N VAL A 104 20.92 10.61 -11.64
CA VAL A 104 22.01 11.25 -12.39
C VAL A 104 23.31 11.27 -11.60
N GLN A 105 23.26 11.52 -10.29
CA GLN A 105 24.46 11.58 -9.44
C GLN A 105 24.98 10.19 -9.03
N THR A 106 24.22 9.11 -9.28
CA THR A 106 24.58 7.75 -8.86
C THR A 106 25.01 6.87 -10.04
N GLU A 107 24.35 7.01 -11.20
CA GLU A 107 24.57 6.13 -12.35
C GLU A 107 25.83 6.47 -13.16
N PRO A 108 26.65 5.45 -13.53
CA PRO A 108 27.84 5.63 -14.38
C PRO A 108 27.57 6.28 -15.74
N LEU A 109 26.36 6.06 -16.28
CA LEU A 109 25.95 6.65 -17.57
C LEU A 109 25.99 8.19 -17.57
N PHE A 110 25.91 8.81 -16.40
CA PHE A 110 25.89 10.26 -16.23
C PHE A 110 27.17 10.80 -15.57
N GLU A 111 28.27 10.06 -15.61
CA GLU A 111 29.57 10.45 -15.04
C GLU A 111 30.00 11.89 -15.36
N GLY A 112 29.76 12.36 -16.58
CA GLY A 112 30.09 13.73 -16.99
C GLY A 112 29.30 14.84 -16.27
N TRP A 113 28.21 14.50 -15.58
CA TRP A 113 27.33 15.40 -14.86
C TRP A 113 27.47 15.25 -13.33
N TRP A 114 28.38 14.38 -12.87
CA TRP A 114 28.58 14.16 -11.45
C TRP A 114 29.15 15.40 -10.77
N ALA A 115 28.50 15.80 -9.69
CA ALA A 115 29.00 16.86 -8.84
C ALA A 115 30.32 16.40 -8.20
N LEU A 116 31.35 17.26 -8.27
CA LEU A 116 32.71 16.98 -7.81
C LEU A 116 33.42 15.80 -8.53
N GLY A 117 32.87 15.30 -9.64
CA GLY A 117 33.45 14.18 -10.40
C GLY A 117 33.43 12.83 -9.69
N GLN A 118 32.62 12.69 -8.64
CA GLN A 118 32.47 11.46 -7.87
C GLN A 118 30.98 11.10 -7.77
N SER A 119 30.68 9.81 -7.77
CA SER A 119 29.31 9.33 -7.56
C SER A 119 28.81 9.68 -6.16
N LEU A 120 27.50 9.85 -6.02
CA LEU A 120 26.85 10.22 -4.76
C LEU A 120 27.22 9.27 -3.60
N GLY A 121 27.30 7.97 -3.87
CA GLY A 121 27.71 6.97 -2.87
C GLY A 121 29.13 7.14 -2.34
N ASN A 122 30.04 7.72 -3.14
CA ASN A 122 31.43 7.99 -2.75
C ASN A 122 31.61 9.38 -2.11
N ARG A 123 30.53 10.16 -1.99
CA ARG A 123 30.52 11.53 -1.46
C ARG A 123 29.91 11.63 -0.06
N ALA A 124 29.71 10.49 0.61
CA ALA A 124 29.18 10.46 1.97
C ALA A 124 29.99 11.38 2.91
N GLY A 125 29.35 12.43 3.42
CA GLY A 125 29.98 13.44 4.29
C GLY A 125 30.59 14.64 3.57
N ILE A 126 30.57 14.68 2.24
CA ILE A 126 31.04 15.80 1.39
C ILE A 126 29.93 16.23 0.42
N GLU A 127 28.75 16.47 1.00
CA GLU A 127 27.56 16.89 0.26
C GLU A 127 27.65 18.36 -0.15
N THR A 128 27.26 18.65 -1.38
CA THR A 128 27.21 20.01 -1.91
C THR A 128 25.97 20.75 -1.43
N THR A 129 25.96 22.07 -1.62
CA THR A 129 24.76 22.88 -1.38
C THR A 129 23.58 22.45 -2.25
N THR A 130 23.83 21.96 -3.46
CA THR A 130 22.81 21.42 -4.36
C THR A 130 22.17 20.15 -3.79
N ASP A 131 22.99 19.22 -3.28
CA ASP A 131 22.50 17.99 -2.64
C ASP A 131 21.60 18.33 -1.44
N PHE A 132 22.00 19.31 -0.63
CA PHE A 132 21.20 19.76 0.50
C PHE A 132 19.85 20.36 0.07
N VAL A 133 19.83 21.25 -0.92
CA VAL A 133 18.57 21.87 -1.41
C VAL A 133 17.62 20.81 -1.98
N ILE A 134 18.14 19.89 -2.78
CA ILE A 134 17.35 18.80 -3.37
C ILE A 134 16.85 17.86 -2.29
N GLY A 135 17.68 17.55 -1.29
CA GLY A 135 17.29 16.74 -0.14
C GLY A 135 16.16 17.36 0.68
N VAL A 136 16.22 18.68 0.94
CA VAL A 136 15.13 19.40 1.65
C VAL A 136 13.83 19.34 0.84
N ILE A 137 13.88 19.66 -0.45
CA ILE A 137 12.69 19.63 -1.31
C ILE A 137 12.12 18.21 -1.38
N GLY A 138 12.97 17.21 -1.63
CA GLY A 138 12.59 15.81 -1.71
C GLY A 138 11.96 15.29 -0.44
N LEU A 139 12.52 15.63 0.72
CA LEU A 139 11.98 15.24 2.01
C LEU A 139 10.60 15.88 2.27
N LEU A 140 10.44 17.17 1.96
CA LEU A 140 9.14 17.84 2.08
C LEU A 140 8.08 17.20 1.17
N LEU A 141 8.46 16.79 -0.04
CA LEU A 141 7.58 16.07 -0.95
C LEU A 141 7.16 14.71 -0.36
N VAL A 142 8.10 13.94 0.18
CA VAL A 142 7.78 12.64 0.81
C VAL A 142 6.83 12.82 1.99
N LEU A 143 7.08 13.81 2.86
CA LEU A 143 6.20 14.09 4.01
C LEU A 143 4.79 14.51 3.56
N GLU A 144 4.70 15.36 2.53
CA GLU A 144 3.42 15.81 1.98
C GLU A 144 2.66 14.67 1.27
N ALA A 145 3.35 13.82 0.51
CA ALA A 145 2.77 12.64 -0.10
C ALA A 145 2.23 11.66 0.96
N THR A 146 2.98 11.46 2.04
CA THR A 146 2.57 10.63 3.18
C THR A 146 1.34 11.20 3.90
N ARG A 147 1.31 12.53 4.09
CA ARG A 147 0.14 13.23 4.64
C ARG A 147 -1.12 13.00 3.81
N ARG A 148 -0.98 13.00 2.48
CA ARG A 148 -2.10 12.82 1.54
C ARG A 148 -2.61 11.38 1.49
N SER A 149 -1.73 10.40 1.59
CA SER A 149 -2.08 8.97 1.44
C SER A 149 -2.54 8.33 2.75
N ILE A 150 -1.85 8.59 3.86
CA ILE A 150 -2.06 7.90 5.15
C ILE A 150 -2.63 8.85 6.22
N GLY A 151 -2.39 10.15 6.10
CA GLY A 151 -2.84 11.18 7.04
C GLY A 151 -1.72 11.77 7.89
N TRP A 152 -2.08 12.54 8.91
CA TRP A 152 -1.14 13.38 9.66
C TRP A 152 -0.23 12.63 10.66
N ILE A 153 -0.60 11.43 11.07
CA ILE A 153 0.09 10.72 12.16
C ILE A 153 1.55 10.41 11.79
N VAL A 154 1.79 9.81 10.61
CA VAL A 154 3.13 9.40 10.18
C VAL A 154 4.05 10.60 9.92
N PRO A 155 3.64 11.66 9.18
CA PRO A 155 4.48 12.84 8.97
C PRO A 155 4.82 13.57 10.28
N ILE A 156 3.85 13.72 11.20
CA ILE A 156 4.12 14.37 12.50
C ILE A 156 5.16 13.56 13.27
N LEU A 157 5.00 12.23 13.31
CA LEU A 157 5.95 11.37 14.01
C LEU A 157 7.36 11.47 13.40
N ALA A 158 7.49 11.47 12.07
CA ALA A 158 8.77 11.65 11.39
C ALA A 158 9.42 13.01 11.74
N VAL A 159 8.66 14.10 11.70
CA VAL A 159 9.14 15.44 12.06
C VAL A 159 9.56 15.50 13.53
N LEU A 160 8.84 14.84 14.43
CA LEU A 160 9.22 14.77 15.85
C LEU A 160 10.57 14.05 16.05
N PHE A 161 10.81 12.93 15.37
CA PHE A 161 12.11 12.23 15.46
C PHE A 161 13.25 13.03 14.85
N MET A 162 13.00 13.72 13.73
CA MET A 162 13.99 14.64 13.15
C MET A 162 14.30 15.81 14.08
N ALA A 163 13.27 16.41 14.67
CA ALA A 163 13.41 17.50 15.64
C ALA A 163 14.15 17.05 16.90
N HIS A 164 13.87 15.82 17.37
CA HIS A 164 14.59 15.19 18.46
C HIS A 164 16.08 15.03 18.13
N SER A 165 16.41 14.53 16.93
CA SER A 165 17.81 14.37 16.50
C SER A 165 18.57 15.70 16.41
N TYR A 166 17.89 16.74 15.91
CA TYR A 166 18.45 18.08 15.86
C TYR A 166 18.59 18.72 17.25
N TYR A 167 17.64 18.47 18.15
CA TYR A 167 17.72 18.93 19.54
C TYR A 167 18.92 18.31 20.27
N CYS A 168 19.14 17.00 20.13
CA CYS A 168 20.31 16.32 20.69
C CYS A 168 21.63 16.92 20.17
N TYR A 169 21.69 17.29 18.89
CA TYR A 169 22.85 17.95 18.30
C TYR A 169 23.11 19.33 18.95
N LEU A 170 22.06 20.16 19.06
CA LEU A 170 22.16 21.46 19.72
C LEU A 170 22.50 21.36 21.21
N SER A 171 22.00 20.32 21.87
CA SER A 171 22.28 20.07 23.29
C SER A 171 23.74 19.77 23.53
N ASN A 172 24.35 18.93 22.68
CA ASN A 172 25.78 18.63 22.74
C ASN A 172 26.66 19.81 22.31
N GLN A 173 26.19 20.65 21.39
CA GLN A 173 26.97 21.81 20.91
C GLN A 173 26.97 22.98 21.90
N ASN A 174 25.86 23.19 22.62
CA ASN A 174 25.67 24.34 23.51
C ASN A 174 25.74 23.98 25.01
N ASP A 175 26.20 22.76 25.35
CA ASP A 175 26.24 22.22 26.72
C ASP A 175 24.90 22.35 27.47
N TRP A 176 23.77 22.18 26.76
CA TRP A 176 22.45 22.19 27.38
C TRP A 176 22.21 20.90 28.18
N PRO A 177 21.27 20.90 29.15
CA PRO A 177 20.92 19.70 29.90
C PRO A 177 20.57 18.56 28.94
N ILE A 178 21.35 17.49 29.02
CA ILE A 178 21.11 16.26 28.28
C ILE A 178 19.72 15.76 28.68
N LEU A 179 18.94 15.32 27.69
CA LEU A 179 17.63 14.74 27.93
C LEU A 179 17.72 13.58 28.93
N PRO A 180 16.70 13.36 29.77
CA PRO A 180 16.66 12.19 30.65
C PRO A 180 16.86 10.90 29.87
N ASP A 181 17.47 9.88 30.48
CA ASP A 181 17.75 8.58 29.83
C ASP A 181 16.51 7.95 29.17
N ASN A 182 15.32 8.19 29.73
CA ASN A 182 14.03 7.72 29.23
C ASN A 182 13.61 8.35 27.88
N MET A 183 14.26 9.43 27.46
CA MET A 183 14.02 10.13 26.20
C MET A 183 15.06 9.80 25.14
N PHE A 184 15.83 8.71 25.30
CA PHE A 184 16.78 8.20 24.31
C PHE A 184 17.83 9.23 23.86
N PRO A 185 18.61 9.83 24.77
CA PRO A 185 19.66 10.77 24.39
C PRO A 185 20.71 10.11 23.50
N HIS A 186 21.16 10.82 22.47
CA HIS A 186 22.17 10.36 21.52
C HIS A 186 23.00 11.54 20.98
N ALA A 187 24.05 11.27 20.19
CA ALA A 187 24.95 12.32 19.68
C ALA A 187 24.24 13.42 18.87
N GLY A 188 23.15 13.04 18.20
CA GLY A 188 22.36 13.95 17.36
C GLY A 188 23.03 14.18 16.01
N GLN A 189 22.34 14.88 15.12
CA GLN A 189 22.82 15.16 13.77
C GLN A 189 22.53 16.62 13.40
N SER A 190 23.45 17.24 12.66
CA SER A 190 23.21 18.60 12.14
C SER A 190 22.07 18.56 11.11
N ALA A 191 21.44 19.71 10.84
CA ALA A 191 20.34 19.77 9.86
C ALA A 191 20.78 19.26 8.46
N LYS A 192 22.04 19.48 8.08
CA LYS A 192 22.62 18.97 6.83
C LYS A 192 22.75 17.45 6.85
N ASP A 193 23.22 16.89 7.95
CA ASP A 193 23.39 15.44 8.11
C ASP A 193 22.05 14.72 8.18
N ILE A 194 21.04 15.31 8.83
CA ILE A 194 19.69 14.77 8.86
C ILE A 194 19.13 14.68 7.44
N VAL A 195 19.20 15.76 6.67
CA VAL A 195 18.71 15.78 5.28
C VAL A 195 19.50 14.81 4.40
N SER A 196 20.83 14.77 4.55
CA SER A 196 21.69 13.85 3.81
C SER A 196 21.33 12.40 4.12
N THR A 197 21.30 12.02 5.40
CA THR A 197 20.98 10.64 5.84
C THR A 197 19.56 10.22 5.43
N THR A 198 18.59 11.14 5.53
CA THR A 198 17.17 10.80 5.35
C THR A 198 16.76 10.76 3.87
N TYR A 199 17.34 11.57 3.00
CA TYR A 199 16.92 11.63 1.58
C TYR A 199 18.04 11.32 0.59
N ILE A 200 19.25 11.87 0.79
CA ILE A 200 20.34 11.77 -0.21
C ILE A 200 21.05 10.42 -0.12
N GLN A 201 21.20 9.86 1.08
CA GLN A 201 21.84 8.58 1.33
C GLN A 201 20.84 7.41 1.27
N SER A 202 21.39 6.20 1.20
CA SER A 202 20.64 4.94 1.15
C SER A 202 20.15 4.45 2.54
N LEU A 203 20.10 5.32 3.55
CA LEU A 203 19.68 4.95 4.91
C LEU A 203 18.26 5.42 5.26
N GLY A 204 17.74 6.41 4.54
CA GLY A 204 16.40 6.95 4.76
C GLY A 204 15.38 6.48 3.70
N VAL A 205 14.86 7.42 2.91
CA VAL A 205 13.80 7.19 1.92
C VAL A 205 14.18 6.10 0.91
N PHE A 206 15.44 6.04 0.49
CA PHE A 206 15.95 5.02 -0.43
C PHE A 206 16.65 3.85 0.29
N GLY A 207 16.27 3.60 1.55
CA GLY A 207 16.88 2.56 2.38
C GLY A 207 16.15 1.21 2.35
N VAL A 208 16.32 0.46 3.43
CA VAL A 208 15.86 -0.93 3.56
C VAL A 208 14.36 -1.05 3.35
N ALA A 209 13.55 -0.15 3.92
CA ALA A 209 12.10 -0.09 3.67
C ALA A 209 11.75 -0.06 2.18
N ALA A 210 12.34 0.88 1.42
CA ALA A 210 12.09 0.99 -0.01
C ALA A 210 12.59 -0.23 -0.78
N SER A 211 13.75 -0.78 -0.38
CA SER A 211 14.31 -2.01 -0.95
C SER A 211 13.39 -3.22 -0.78
N VAL A 212 12.84 -3.41 0.43
CA VAL A 212 11.86 -4.46 0.72
C VAL A 212 10.58 -4.25 -0.08
N MET A 213 10.10 -3.01 -0.15
CA MET A 213 8.92 -2.65 -0.94
C MET A 213 9.09 -2.99 -2.42
N PHE A 214 10.24 -2.60 -2.99
CA PHE A 214 10.59 -2.81 -4.39
C PHE A 214 10.77 -4.30 -4.73
N SER A 215 11.52 -5.03 -3.90
CA SER A 215 11.92 -6.41 -4.20
C SER A 215 10.83 -7.45 -3.92
N TYR A 216 9.95 -7.19 -2.96
CA TYR A 216 8.96 -8.18 -2.50
C TYR A 216 7.54 -7.64 -2.51
N VAL A 217 7.26 -6.58 -1.75
CA VAL A 217 5.88 -6.14 -1.46
C VAL A 217 5.14 -5.76 -2.73
N PHE A 218 5.78 -4.97 -3.59
CA PHE A 218 5.16 -4.49 -4.80
C PHE A 218 4.76 -5.63 -5.73
N LEU A 219 5.62 -6.63 -5.91
CA LEU A 219 5.34 -7.81 -6.74
C LEU A 219 4.14 -8.60 -6.21
N PHE A 220 4.05 -8.79 -4.88
CA PHE A 220 2.89 -9.43 -4.26
C PHE A 220 1.61 -8.64 -4.42
N VAL A 221 1.65 -7.31 -4.33
CA VAL A 221 0.48 -6.44 -4.56
C VAL A 221 0.02 -6.50 -6.01
N VAL A 222 0.95 -6.48 -6.97
CA VAL A 222 0.63 -6.63 -8.41
C VAL A 222 0.01 -7.99 -8.68
N PHE A 223 0.60 -9.06 -8.15
CA PHE A 223 0.07 -10.42 -8.27
C PHE A 223 -1.31 -10.58 -7.61
N GLY A 224 -1.49 -10.03 -6.41
CA GLY A 224 -2.76 -10.05 -5.69
C GLY A 224 -3.85 -9.31 -6.45
N SER A 225 -3.53 -8.13 -6.99
CA SER A 225 -4.46 -7.33 -7.82
C SER A 225 -4.82 -8.05 -9.12
N PHE A 226 -3.85 -8.71 -9.77
CA PHE A 226 -4.09 -9.52 -10.96
C PHE A 226 -5.05 -10.69 -10.66
N LEU A 227 -4.81 -11.42 -9.57
CA LEU A 227 -5.66 -12.53 -9.15
C LEU A 227 -7.08 -12.09 -8.80
N GLU A 228 -7.23 -10.98 -8.06
CA GLU A 228 -8.53 -10.39 -7.77
C GLU A 228 -9.33 -10.12 -9.06
N MET A 229 -8.69 -9.52 -10.06
CA MET A 229 -9.32 -9.17 -11.35
C MET A 229 -9.58 -10.37 -12.26
N SER A 230 -8.81 -11.46 -12.11
CA SER A 230 -9.00 -12.70 -12.87
C SER A 230 -10.28 -13.50 -12.52
N GLY A 231 -11.02 -13.07 -11.48
CA GLY A 231 -12.18 -13.82 -10.97
C GLY A 231 -11.82 -14.95 -9.99
N ALA A 232 -10.58 -15.00 -9.52
CA ALA A 232 -10.13 -15.99 -8.54
C ALA A 232 -10.95 -15.95 -7.24
N THR A 233 -11.49 -14.79 -6.88
CA THR A 233 -12.38 -14.63 -5.71
C THR A 233 -13.60 -15.54 -5.79
N GLN A 234 -14.28 -15.60 -6.94
CA GLN A 234 -15.45 -16.48 -7.11
C GLN A 234 -15.03 -17.95 -7.07
N PHE A 235 -13.91 -18.28 -7.72
CA PHE A 235 -13.34 -19.62 -7.68
C PHE A 235 -13.04 -20.08 -6.25
N ILE A 236 -12.48 -19.22 -5.40
CA ILE A 236 -12.18 -19.52 -3.99
C ILE A 236 -13.45 -19.77 -3.19
N ILE A 237 -14.49 -18.96 -3.39
CA ILE A 237 -15.79 -19.14 -2.71
C ILE A 237 -16.43 -20.46 -3.15
N ASP A 238 -16.44 -20.76 -4.45
CA ASP A 238 -17.00 -21.99 -5.00
C ASP A 238 -16.22 -23.23 -4.51
N PHE A 239 -14.89 -23.13 -4.45
CA PHE A 239 -14.02 -24.16 -3.89
C PHE A 239 -14.35 -24.41 -2.42
N ALA A 240 -14.38 -23.35 -1.60
CA ALA A 240 -14.71 -23.47 -0.19
C ALA A 240 -16.12 -24.05 0.02
N THR A 241 -17.09 -23.65 -0.81
CA THR A 241 -18.46 -24.18 -0.82
C THR A 241 -18.50 -25.66 -1.17
N LYS A 242 -17.69 -26.12 -2.12
CA LYS A 242 -17.57 -27.56 -2.42
C LYS A 242 -16.96 -28.37 -1.27
N VAL A 243 -15.96 -27.80 -0.58
CA VAL A 243 -15.30 -28.47 0.55
C VAL A 243 -16.22 -28.54 1.76
N PHE A 244 -16.85 -27.43 2.15
CA PHE A 244 -17.55 -27.32 3.43
C PHE A 244 -19.07 -27.14 3.34
N GLY A 245 -19.64 -26.83 2.18
CA GLY A 245 -21.07 -26.48 2.04
C GLY A 245 -22.03 -27.57 2.51
N ARG A 246 -21.65 -28.84 2.37
CA ARG A 246 -22.44 -30.00 2.81
C ARG A 246 -22.37 -30.27 4.31
N PHE A 247 -21.42 -29.66 5.02
CA PHE A 247 -21.27 -29.86 6.45
C PHE A 247 -22.28 -29.03 7.24
N ARG A 248 -22.59 -29.49 8.45
CA ARG A 248 -23.45 -28.75 9.37
C ARG A 248 -22.70 -27.50 9.85
N GLY A 249 -23.27 -26.31 9.59
CA GLY A 249 -22.53 -25.05 9.73
C GLY A 249 -21.69 -24.68 8.50
N GLY A 250 -21.88 -25.37 7.37
CA GLY A 250 -21.13 -25.20 6.13
C GLY A 250 -20.93 -23.75 5.72
N PRO A 251 -21.99 -22.91 5.63
CA PRO A 251 -21.86 -21.49 5.26
C PRO A 251 -20.85 -20.68 6.08
N ALA A 252 -20.74 -20.96 7.37
CA ALA A 252 -19.80 -20.26 8.23
C ALA A 252 -18.37 -20.83 8.09
N MET A 253 -18.22 -22.14 7.87
CA MET A 253 -16.91 -22.74 7.52
C MET A 253 -16.40 -22.27 6.15
N VAL A 254 -17.30 -22.15 5.18
CA VAL A 254 -17.02 -21.56 3.86
C VAL A 254 -16.50 -20.13 4.04
N SER A 255 -17.14 -19.33 4.89
CA SER A 255 -16.67 -17.99 5.22
C SER A 255 -15.23 -17.99 5.74
N VAL A 256 -14.91 -18.91 6.65
CA VAL A 256 -13.59 -18.98 7.29
C VAL A 256 -12.51 -19.41 6.30
N LEU A 257 -12.74 -20.48 5.53
CA LEU A 257 -11.79 -20.95 4.53
C LEU A 257 -11.60 -19.94 3.40
N ALA A 258 -12.70 -19.40 2.85
CA ALA A 258 -12.63 -18.41 1.78
C ALA A 258 -11.92 -17.14 2.25
N SER A 259 -12.15 -16.67 3.48
CA SER A 259 -11.41 -15.53 4.04
C SER A 259 -9.93 -15.84 4.24
N GLY A 260 -9.57 -17.06 4.63
CA GLY A 260 -8.16 -17.46 4.74
C GLY A 260 -7.44 -17.43 3.39
N LEU A 261 -8.06 -18.00 2.37
CA LEU A 261 -7.52 -18.04 1.01
C LEU A 261 -7.54 -16.67 0.33
N MET A 262 -8.55 -15.83 0.56
CA MET A 262 -8.58 -14.47 0.03
C MET A 262 -7.64 -13.53 0.80
N GLY A 263 -7.48 -13.79 2.09
CA GLY A 263 -6.57 -13.08 2.98
C GLY A 263 -5.11 -13.30 2.59
N SER A 264 -4.74 -14.52 2.21
CA SER A 264 -3.39 -14.82 1.75
C SER A 264 -2.99 -14.11 0.45
N LEU A 265 -3.98 -13.73 -0.37
CA LEU A 265 -3.78 -13.02 -1.64
C LEU A 265 -3.74 -11.50 -1.46
N SER A 266 -4.54 -10.96 -0.54
CA SER A 266 -4.70 -9.51 -0.39
C SER A 266 -3.87 -8.92 0.74
N GLY A 267 -3.52 -9.71 1.76
CA GLY A 267 -2.82 -9.24 2.96
C GLY A 267 -3.61 -8.22 3.81
N SER A 268 -4.83 -7.87 3.41
CA SER A 268 -5.61 -6.76 3.96
C SER A 268 -6.90 -7.27 4.59
N ALA A 269 -7.02 -7.08 5.90
CA ALA A 269 -8.21 -7.45 6.65
C ALA A 269 -9.47 -6.70 6.16
N VAL A 270 -9.32 -5.42 5.80
CA VAL A 270 -10.43 -4.58 5.32
C VAL A 270 -10.88 -5.02 3.93
N ALA A 271 -9.95 -5.22 3.00
CA ALA A 271 -10.27 -5.67 1.64
C ALA A 271 -10.91 -7.06 1.66
N ASN A 272 -10.38 -7.96 2.48
CA ASN A 272 -10.91 -9.30 2.66
C ASN A 272 -12.33 -9.28 3.25
N ALA A 273 -12.60 -8.47 4.28
CA ALA A 273 -13.92 -8.35 4.87
C ALA A 273 -14.96 -7.78 3.88
N VAL A 274 -14.57 -6.85 3.01
CA VAL A 274 -15.46 -6.31 1.98
C VAL A 274 -15.75 -7.33 0.89
N THR A 275 -14.70 -7.98 0.36
CA THR A 275 -14.84 -8.94 -0.75
C THR A 275 -15.54 -10.21 -0.31
N THR A 276 -15.04 -10.92 0.70
CA THR A 276 -15.65 -12.18 1.16
C THR A 276 -16.92 -11.95 1.95
N GLY A 277 -17.01 -10.87 2.74
CA GLY A 277 -18.17 -10.56 3.57
C GLY A 277 -19.43 -10.29 2.75
N SER A 278 -19.29 -9.68 1.57
CA SER A 278 -20.41 -9.41 0.66
C SER A 278 -21.18 -10.68 0.28
N PHE A 279 -20.49 -11.81 0.12
CA PHE A 279 -21.09 -13.12 -0.21
C PHE A 279 -21.40 -13.96 1.03
N THR A 280 -20.49 -14.01 1.99
CA THR A 280 -20.55 -14.93 3.13
C THR A 280 -21.54 -14.50 4.21
N ILE A 281 -21.74 -13.20 4.42
CA ILE A 281 -22.73 -12.71 5.40
C ILE A 281 -24.16 -13.06 4.97
N PRO A 282 -24.61 -12.79 3.73
CA PRO A 282 -25.92 -13.27 3.26
C PRO A 282 -26.05 -14.79 3.36
N MET A 283 -25.00 -15.54 3.01
CA MET A 283 -24.96 -17.00 3.08
C MET A 283 -25.19 -17.54 4.49
N MET A 284 -24.48 -17.00 5.48
CA MET A 284 -24.67 -17.35 6.89
C MET A 284 -26.06 -16.96 7.40
N ARG A 285 -26.57 -15.80 6.99
CA ARG A 285 -27.92 -15.37 7.39
C ARG A 285 -29.02 -16.27 6.82
N ALA A 286 -28.89 -16.73 5.57
CA ALA A 286 -29.80 -17.71 4.98
C ALA A 286 -29.80 -19.03 5.77
N ALA A 287 -28.63 -19.41 6.31
CA ALA A 287 -28.45 -20.56 7.20
C ALA A 287 -28.90 -20.34 8.66
N ARG A 288 -29.64 -19.24 8.94
CA ARG A 288 -30.16 -18.85 10.26
C ARG A 288 -29.11 -18.38 11.28
N PHE A 289 -27.91 -17.97 10.85
CA PHE A 289 -26.98 -17.31 11.76
C PHE A 289 -27.47 -15.90 12.10
N PRO A 290 -27.42 -15.48 13.38
CA PRO A 290 -27.72 -14.11 13.78
C PRO A 290 -26.79 -13.10 13.10
N ARG A 291 -27.32 -11.93 12.73
CA ARG A 291 -26.58 -10.85 12.02
C ARG A 291 -25.22 -10.50 12.67
N HIS A 292 -25.21 -10.31 13.98
CA HIS A 292 -23.99 -9.97 14.72
C HIS A 292 -22.93 -11.08 14.72
N VAL A 293 -23.36 -12.35 14.59
CA VAL A 293 -22.43 -13.50 14.61
C VAL A 293 -21.85 -13.69 13.22
N ALA A 294 -22.67 -13.58 12.18
CA ALA A 294 -22.19 -13.58 10.79
C ALA A 294 -21.12 -12.48 10.60
N GLY A 295 -21.40 -11.25 11.05
CA GLY A 295 -20.41 -10.16 11.01
C GLY A 295 -19.16 -10.45 11.83
N GLY A 296 -19.29 -11.00 13.04
CA GLY A 296 -18.15 -11.36 13.89
C GLY A 296 -17.26 -12.45 13.30
N ILE A 297 -17.85 -13.51 12.69
CA ILE A 297 -17.11 -14.59 12.03
C ILE A 297 -16.33 -14.04 10.84
N THR A 298 -16.98 -13.26 9.98
CA THR A 298 -16.31 -12.62 8.83
C THR A 298 -15.20 -11.69 9.28
N ALA A 299 -15.41 -10.86 10.30
CA ALA A 299 -14.39 -9.94 10.81
C ALA A 299 -13.18 -10.68 11.39
N ALA A 300 -13.41 -11.74 12.19
CA ALA A 300 -12.34 -12.55 12.76
C ALA A 300 -11.56 -13.30 11.67
N ALA A 301 -12.26 -13.92 10.73
CA ALA A 301 -11.64 -14.66 9.64
C ALA A 301 -10.90 -13.74 8.66
N ALA A 302 -11.40 -12.53 8.41
CA ALA A 302 -10.73 -11.55 7.56
C ALA A 302 -9.45 -10.99 8.21
N SER A 303 -9.48 -10.75 9.53
CA SER A 303 -8.32 -10.27 10.30
C SER A 303 -7.14 -11.26 10.27
N GLY A 304 -7.44 -12.56 10.27
CA GLY A 304 -6.43 -13.61 10.10
C GLY A 304 -5.68 -13.57 8.77
N GLY A 305 -6.23 -12.90 7.75
CA GLY A 305 -5.64 -12.85 6.41
C GLY A 305 -4.25 -12.21 6.40
N ALA A 306 -3.99 -11.29 7.33
CA ALA A 306 -2.68 -10.67 7.51
C ALA A 306 -1.59 -11.67 7.98
N LEU A 307 -1.98 -12.84 8.51
CA LEU A 307 -1.04 -13.87 8.97
C LEU A 307 -0.75 -14.92 7.88
N VAL A 308 -1.64 -15.09 6.90
CA VAL A 308 -1.57 -16.22 5.97
C VAL A 308 -0.60 -15.89 4.82
N PRO A 309 0.43 -16.71 4.59
CA PRO A 309 1.28 -16.60 3.40
C PRO A 309 0.48 -16.87 2.10
N PRO A 310 0.83 -16.26 0.94
CA PRO A 310 2.11 -15.60 0.67
C PRO A 310 2.13 -14.09 0.92
N VAL A 311 1.05 -13.33 0.71
CA VAL A 311 1.15 -11.86 0.74
C VAL A 311 1.34 -11.34 2.17
N MET A 312 0.54 -11.85 3.11
CA MET A 312 0.56 -11.42 4.52
C MET A 312 0.32 -9.90 4.69
N GLY A 313 0.20 -9.43 5.94
CA GLY A 313 -0.04 -8.02 6.24
C GLY A 313 1.26 -7.20 6.28
N ALA A 314 1.10 -5.86 6.33
CA ALA A 314 2.23 -4.91 6.37
C ALA A 314 3.27 -5.19 7.48
N GLY A 315 2.84 -5.75 8.62
CA GLY A 315 3.74 -6.15 9.70
C GLY A 315 4.76 -7.22 9.31
N ALA A 316 4.43 -8.12 8.38
CA ALA A 316 5.36 -9.14 7.89
C ALA A 316 6.53 -8.51 7.10
N TYR A 317 6.25 -7.43 6.36
CA TYR A 317 7.27 -6.70 5.63
C TYR A 317 8.15 -5.85 6.57
N MET A 318 7.56 -5.28 7.63
CA MET A 318 8.34 -4.62 8.68
C MET A 318 9.28 -5.60 9.40
N MET A 319 8.87 -6.85 9.62
CA MET A 319 9.76 -7.88 10.16
C MET A 319 10.92 -8.21 9.21
N LEU A 320 10.67 -8.20 7.90
CA LEU A 320 11.73 -8.43 6.91
C LEU A 320 12.79 -7.32 6.95
N GLU A 321 12.35 -6.08 7.12
CA GLU A 321 13.21 -4.92 7.28
C GLU A 321 14.02 -4.99 8.59
N LEU A 322 13.38 -5.33 9.72
CA LEU A 322 14.04 -5.26 11.04
C LEU A 322 14.97 -6.44 11.34
N ILE A 323 14.67 -7.64 10.84
CA ILE A 323 15.38 -8.87 11.21
C ILE A 323 16.47 -9.21 10.15
N GLU A 324 16.42 -8.59 8.97
CA GLU A 324 17.38 -8.80 7.87
C GLU A 324 17.69 -10.29 7.64
N LEU A 325 16.63 -11.11 7.59
CA LEU A 325 16.77 -12.57 7.50
C LEU A 325 17.49 -12.98 6.22
N LYS A 326 18.51 -13.84 6.36
CA LYS A 326 19.30 -14.35 5.23
C LYS A 326 18.46 -15.12 4.20
N GLY A 327 17.41 -15.83 4.62
CA GLY A 327 16.48 -16.51 3.70
C GLY A 327 15.34 -15.63 3.20
N GLY A 328 15.39 -14.32 3.47
CA GLY A 328 14.44 -13.34 3.00
C GLY A 328 13.01 -13.58 3.50
N PHE A 329 12.04 -13.19 2.68
CA PHE A 329 10.63 -13.28 3.01
C PHE A 329 10.13 -14.73 3.20
N LEU A 330 10.79 -15.72 2.59
CA LEU A 330 10.41 -17.14 2.72
C LEU A 330 10.54 -17.65 4.16
N ASP A 331 11.50 -17.17 4.92
CA ASP A 331 11.66 -17.59 6.32
C ASP A 331 10.52 -17.08 7.19
N ILE A 332 10.05 -15.86 6.92
CA ILE A 332 8.87 -15.28 7.57
C ILE A 332 7.63 -16.09 7.21
N MET A 333 7.46 -16.45 5.93
CA MET A 333 6.33 -17.27 5.48
C MET A 333 6.32 -18.65 6.18
N LYS A 334 7.48 -19.30 6.31
CA LYS A 334 7.61 -20.58 7.01
C LYS A 334 7.27 -20.45 8.49
N ALA A 335 7.77 -19.40 9.14
CA ALA A 335 7.48 -19.13 10.55
C ALA A 335 5.99 -18.83 10.79
N ALA A 336 5.34 -18.13 9.86
CA ALA A 336 3.93 -17.76 9.96
C ALA A 336 2.96 -18.89 9.61
N ALA A 337 3.40 -19.93 8.91
CA ALA A 337 2.55 -21.04 8.49
C ALA A 337 1.84 -21.75 9.67
N ILE A 338 2.57 -22.02 10.76
CA ILE A 338 2.02 -22.68 11.94
C ILE A 338 1.00 -21.78 12.67
N PRO A 339 1.34 -20.51 13.04
CA PRO A 339 0.37 -19.58 13.62
C PRO A 339 -0.88 -19.38 12.75
N ALA A 340 -0.72 -19.22 11.44
CA ALA A 340 -1.83 -19.05 10.51
C ALA A 340 -2.76 -20.28 10.51
N ALA A 341 -2.18 -21.49 10.43
CA ALA A 341 -2.96 -22.72 10.48
C ALA A 341 -3.73 -22.85 11.80
N LEU A 342 -3.06 -22.62 12.93
CA LEU A 342 -3.70 -22.68 14.25
C LEU A 342 -4.83 -21.66 14.39
N PHE A 343 -4.65 -20.44 13.88
CA PHE A 343 -5.66 -19.39 13.89
C PHE A 343 -6.93 -19.83 13.14
N TYR A 344 -6.81 -20.29 11.89
CA TYR A 344 -7.96 -20.70 11.09
C TYR A 344 -8.59 -22.00 11.57
N ILE A 345 -7.80 -22.97 12.03
CA ILE A 345 -8.32 -24.19 12.65
C ILE A 345 -9.15 -23.84 13.91
N SER A 346 -8.65 -22.93 14.74
CA SER A 346 -9.37 -22.49 15.94
C SER A 346 -10.71 -21.87 15.59
N ILE A 347 -10.76 -20.97 14.60
CA ILE A 347 -12.02 -20.37 14.14
C ILE A 347 -12.96 -21.43 13.56
N LEU A 348 -12.44 -22.36 12.73
CA LEU A 348 -13.25 -23.45 12.17
C LEU A 348 -13.90 -24.31 13.26
N VAL A 349 -13.15 -24.66 14.31
CA VAL A 349 -13.67 -25.43 15.45
C VAL A 349 -14.74 -24.65 16.21
N ILE A 350 -14.50 -23.36 16.51
CA ILE A 350 -15.47 -22.50 17.21
C ILE A 350 -16.77 -22.41 16.41
N VAL A 351 -16.67 -22.14 15.11
CA VAL A 351 -17.81 -22.02 14.22
C VAL A 351 -18.56 -23.35 14.10
N PHE A 352 -17.86 -24.49 14.00
CA PHE A 352 -18.47 -25.81 13.96
C PHE A 352 -19.30 -26.11 15.22
N LEU A 353 -18.71 -25.90 16.40
CA LEU A 353 -19.36 -26.14 17.68
C LEU A 353 -20.57 -25.21 17.87
N TYR A 354 -20.42 -23.94 17.49
CA TYR A 354 -21.50 -22.96 17.56
C TYR A 354 -22.66 -23.32 16.62
N SER A 355 -22.36 -23.79 15.41
CA SER A 355 -23.36 -24.23 14.42
C SER A 355 -24.17 -25.43 14.92
N ARG A 356 -23.54 -26.36 15.64
CA ARG A 356 -24.20 -27.48 16.31
C ARG A 356 -25.14 -27.00 17.41
N ARG A 357 -24.72 -26.03 18.22
CA ARG A 357 -25.55 -25.46 19.29
C ARG A 357 -26.81 -24.76 18.74
N LEU A 358 -26.70 -24.05 17.62
CA LEU A 358 -27.83 -23.40 16.96
C LEU A 358 -28.77 -24.38 16.23
N GLY A 359 -28.37 -25.64 16.04
CA GLY A 359 -29.14 -26.60 15.27
C GLY A 359 -29.23 -26.29 13.77
N THR A 360 -28.46 -25.32 13.25
CA THR A 360 -28.43 -24.96 11.82
C THR A 360 -28.21 -26.20 10.95
N GLY A 361 -29.05 -26.38 9.92
CA GLY A 361 -28.91 -27.46 8.95
C GLY A 361 -27.82 -27.17 7.93
N ALA A 362 -27.38 -28.18 7.18
CA ALA A 362 -26.62 -27.94 5.96
C ALA A 362 -27.55 -27.20 4.98
N VAL A 363 -27.06 -26.12 4.37
CA VAL A 363 -27.81 -25.41 3.31
C VAL A 363 -27.35 -26.01 1.99
N ASP A 364 -28.29 -26.53 1.20
CA ASP A 364 -27.95 -27.10 -0.10
C ASP A 364 -27.55 -25.98 -1.07
N ALA A 365 -26.50 -26.20 -1.86
CA ALA A 365 -25.91 -25.16 -2.72
C ALA A 365 -26.88 -24.68 -3.81
N GLN A 366 -27.95 -25.43 -4.10
CA GLN A 366 -28.95 -25.11 -5.11
C GLN A 366 -29.98 -24.06 -4.69
N ASP A 367 -30.18 -23.82 -3.38
CA ASP A 367 -31.11 -22.80 -2.88
C ASP A 367 -30.58 -21.36 -3.05
N PHE A 368 -29.30 -21.20 -3.43
CA PHE A 368 -28.65 -19.90 -3.59
C PHE A 368 -29.02 -19.16 -4.89
N ASN A 369 -29.31 -19.88 -5.98
CA ASN A 369 -29.63 -19.27 -7.28
C ASN A 369 -31.10 -18.83 -7.42
N GLN A 370 -31.96 -19.13 -6.44
CA GLN A 370 -33.39 -18.84 -6.53
C GLN A 370 -33.84 -17.62 -5.68
N ARG A 371 -32.93 -16.98 -4.94
CA ARG A 371 -33.25 -15.86 -4.04
C ARG A 371 -32.43 -14.58 -4.27
N SER A 372 -31.66 -14.52 -5.36
CA SER A 372 -30.99 -13.30 -5.83
C SER A 372 -31.90 -12.47 -6.73
#